data_AF-A0A3L7RLJ5-F1
#
_entry.id   AF-A0A3L7RLJ5-F1
#
_cell.length_a   1.000
_cell.length_b   1.000
_cell.length_c   1.000
_cell.angle_alpha   90.00
_cell.angle_beta   90.00
_cell.angle_gamma   90.00
#
_symmetry.space_group_name_H-M   'P 1'
#
loop_
_entity.id
_entity.type
_entity.pdbx_description
1 polymer ?
#
loop_
_entity_poly.entity_id
_entity_poly.type
_entity_poly.pdbx_seq_one_letter_code
_entity_poly.pdbx_strand_id
1 'polypeptide(L)'
;MPSIHIPVLLEPILREWLGGLSPEIPGRAPLVIVDGTFGGGGHTLEIAKRLGSGDRILGIDRDPGAIRDFITAHGQYRRISVGGVLDLGDRGRWGLEDLELPSGCRLTLACGSYCNLGDLLEGLGIPRVHGILLDLGLSSDQLADTQRGFSFRLDAPLDLRFDMTSGIPAWKWLQQHSDTEIADAIYQFGEERLSRRIARAIVEQNRGEPIMTSKQLADLIHRVVPGRVHGRVDSATRTFQALRIVVNRELEHVEAGLARLPGVLAAPGLEPPSAEASGVEPAGRLAVISFHSLEDRMVKNAIRDDSRLENLTKKPLVATQAETDANPRSRSAKLRIARRVDET
;
A
#
# COMPACT_ATOMS: atom_id res chain seq x y z
N MET A 1 0.00 12.95 22.58
CA MET A 1 0.82 11.77 22.21
C MET A 1 0.52 11.47 20.76
N PRO A 2 1.50 11.28 19.88
CA PRO A 2 1.20 10.77 18.54
C PRO A 2 0.44 9.44 18.73
N SER A 3 -0.71 9.29 18.08
CA SER A 3 -1.48 8.06 18.18
C SER A 3 -0.58 6.92 17.71
N ILE A 4 -0.32 5.95 18.58
CA ILE A 4 0.41 4.74 18.20
C ILE A 4 -0.33 4.12 17.02
N HIS A 5 0.27 4.18 15.83
CA HIS A 5 -0.31 3.61 14.62
C HIS A 5 -0.39 2.10 14.81
N ILE A 6 -1.60 1.56 14.95
CA ILE A 6 -1.82 0.11 15.05
C ILE A 6 -1.85 -0.46 13.63
N PRO A 7 -0.86 -1.26 13.22
CA PRO A 7 -0.87 -1.88 11.89
C PRO A 7 -2.05 -2.85 11.75
N VAL A 8 -2.65 -2.88 10.58
CA VAL A 8 -3.88 -3.64 10.31
C VAL A 8 -3.53 -5.12 10.11
N LEU A 9 -4.27 -6.05 10.73
CA LEU A 9 -4.02 -7.49 10.63
C LEU A 9 -2.58 -7.89 11.00
N LEU A 10 -1.99 -7.17 11.96
CA LEU A 10 -0.59 -7.38 12.37
C LEU A 10 -0.32 -8.82 12.80
N GLU A 11 -1.16 -9.39 13.67
CA GLU A 11 -0.97 -10.74 14.18
C GLU A 11 -0.99 -11.81 13.06
N PRO A 12 -2.02 -11.83 12.17
CA PRO A 12 -1.97 -12.67 10.97
C PRO A 12 -0.72 -12.49 10.10
N ILE A 13 -0.24 -11.26 9.90
CA ILE A 13 0.99 -11.00 9.14
C ILE A 13 2.19 -11.66 9.80
N LEU A 14 2.36 -11.50 11.10
CA LEU A 14 3.52 -12.01 11.81
C LEU A 14 3.49 -13.53 11.91
N ARG A 15 2.30 -14.11 12.14
CA ARG A 15 2.13 -15.55 12.32
C ARG A 15 2.10 -16.33 11.00
N GLU A 16 1.24 -15.93 10.06
CA GLU A 16 0.93 -16.73 8.87
C GLU A 16 1.85 -16.41 7.68
N TRP A 17 2.24 -15.14 7.54
CA TRP A 17 3.11 -14.71 6.45
C TRP A 17 4.59 -14.74 6.86
N LEU A 18 4.99 -13.92 7.83
CA LEU A 18 6.39 -13.83 8.26
C LEU A 18 6.86 -15.10 8.95
N GLY A 19 6.04 -15.71 9.83
CA GLY A 19 6.38 -16.96 10.52
C GLY A 19 6.70 -18.11 9.55
N GLY A 20 6.09 -18.09 8.37
CA GLY A 20 6.38 -19.04 7.30
C GLY A 20 7.70 -18.82 6.55
N LEU A 21 8.42 -17.74 6.84
CA LEU A 21 9.83 -17.49 6.47
C LEU A 21 10.79 -17.85 7.62
N SER A 22 10.25 -18.24 8.77
CA SER A 22 11.00 -18.68 9.96
C SER A 22 12.14 -17.73 10.35
N PRO A 23 11.85 -16.44 10.56
CA PRO A 23 12.88 -15.41 10.75
C PRO A 23 13.72 -15.61 12.03
N GLU A 24 13.21 -16.39 13.00
CA GLU A 24 13.84 -16.62 14.30
C GLU A 24 14.80 -17.82 14.32
N ILE A 25 14.94 -18.59 13.22
CA ILE A 25 15.87 -19.73 13.16
C ILE A 25 17.32 -19.23 13.26
N PRO A 26 18.11 -19.66 14.26
CA PRO A 26 19.53 -19.30 14.34
C PRO A 26 20.33 -19.86 13.16
N GLY A 27 21.28 -19.09 12.63
CA GLY A 27 22.19 -19.55 11.57
C GLY A 27 21.56 -19.69 10.18
N ARG A 28 20.32 -19.21 9.99
CA ARG A 28 19.70 -19.13 8.66
C ARG A 28 20.38 -18.10 7.76
N ALA A 29 20.15 -18.22 6.45
CA ALA A 29 20.52 -17.16 5.51
C ALA A 29 19.78 -15.84 5.82
N PRO A 30 20.40 -14.68 5.57
CA PRO A 30 19.73 -13.38 5.72
C PRO A 30 18.48 -13.26 4.87
N LEU A 31 17.40 -12.76 5.48
CA LEU A 31 16.14 -12.48 4.80
C LEU A 31 16.17 -11.08 4.19
N VAL A 32 15.49 -10.96 3.07
CA VAL A 32 15.19 -9.67 2.42
C VAL A 32 13.69 -9.55 2.32
N ILE A 33 13.14 -8.58 3.03
CA ILE A 33 11.71 -8.32 3.12
C ILE A 33 11.41 -7.00 2.41
N VAL A 34 10.27 -6.92 1.74
CA VAL A 34 9.76 -5.70 1.13
C VAL A 34 8.44 -5.33 1.80
N ASP A 35 8.38 -4.11 2.31
CA ASP A 35 7.14 -3.42 2.65
C ASP A 35 6.84 -2.46 1.48
N GLY A 36 6.00 -2.89 0.55
CA GLY A 36 5.76 -2.19 -0.72
C GLY A 36 4.82 -0.97 -0.59
N THR A 37 4.26 -0.76 0.59
CA THR A 37 3.31 0.31 0.94
C THR A 37 3.67 0.84 2.32
N PHE A 38 4.92 1.29 2.44
CA PHE A 38 5.56 1.59 3.71
C PHE A 38 4.74 2.51 4.62
N GLY A 39 4.14 3.56 4.06
CA GLY A 39 3.34 4.54 4.80
C GLY A 39 4.12 5.11 5.98
N GLY A 40 3.57 4.97 7.19
CA GLY A 40 4.23 5.40 8.44
C GLY A 40 5.22 4.38 9.03
N GLY A 41 5.50 3.27 8.35
CA GLY A 41 6.44 2.24 8.80
C GLY A 41 5.93 1.33 9.91
N GLY A 42 4.63 1.35 10.23
CA GLY A 42 4.06 0.55 11.33
C GLY A 42 4.27 -0.96 11.17
N HIS A 43 3.99 -1.52 9.98
CA HIS A 43 4.27 -2.92 9.69
C HIS A 43 5.77 -3.20 9.68
N THR A 44 6.54 -2.39 8.96
CA THR A 44 8.01 -2.45 8.90
C THR A 44 8.65 -2.58 10.29
N LEU A 45 8.28 -1.72 11.24
CA LEU A 45 8.88 -1.73 12.59
C LEU A 45 8.52 -2.98 13.40
N GLU A 46 7.30 -3.51 13.27
CA GLU A 46 6.90 -4.74 13.97
C GLU A 46 7.51 -5.99 13.35
N ILE A 47 7.72 -6.00 12.03
CA ILE A 47 8.45 -7.04 11.31
C ILE A 47 9.93 -7.02 11.74
N ALA A 48 10.54 -5.84 11.78
CA ALA A 48 11.96 -5.67 12.11
C ALA A 48 12.33 -6.21 13.50
N LYS A 49 11.39 -6.24 14.46
CA LYS A 49 11.61 -6.83 15.79
C LYS A 49 11.89 -8.33 15.77
N ARG A 50 11.54 -9.03 14.68
CA ARG A 50 11.79 -10.47 14.46
C ARG A 50 12.95 -10.73 13.50
N LEU A 51 13.52 -9.68 12.94
CA LEU A 51 14.70 -9.73 12.08
C LEU A 51 15.94 -9.34 12.89
N GLY A 52 17.12 -9.71 12.42
CA GLY A 52 18.39 -9.46 13.09
C GLY A 52 19.44 -8.84 12.17
N SER A 53 20.69 -8.85 12.65
CA SER A 53 21.85 -8.43 11.85
C SER A 53 21.97 -9.25 10.57
N GLY A 54 22.25 -8.58 9.45
CA GLY A 54 22.32 -9.17 8.12
C GLY A 54 20.99 -9.13 7.35
N ASP A 55 19.85 -9.14 8.05
CA ASP A 55 18.55 -9.00 7.40
C ASP A 55 18.34 -7.59 6.84
N ARG A 56 17.49 -7.52 5.81
CA ARG A 56 17.15 -6.27 5.15
C ARG A 56 15.65 -6.12 4.98
N ILE A 57 15.14 -4.92 5.24
CA ILE A 57 13.82 -4.47 4.81
C ILE A 57 13.99 -3.37 3.76
N LEU A 58 13.25 -3.48 2.65
CA LEU A 58 13.04 -2.40 1.69
C LEU A 58 11.65 -1.81 1.95
N GLY A 59 11.60 -0.58 2.47
CA GLY A 59 10.36 0.17 2.67
C GLY A 59 10.11 1.08 1.48
N ILE A 60 9.06 0.82 0.71
CA ILE A 60 8.74 1.54 -0.53
C ILE A 60 7.45 2.32 -0.34
N ASP A 61 7.46 3.60 -0.69
CA ASP A 61 6.26 4.41 -0.81
C ASP A 61 6.36 5.37 -2.00
N ARG A 62 5.22 5.66 -2.63
CA ARG A 62 5.15 6.67 -3.69
C ARG A 62 5.09 8.09 -3.12
N ASP A 63 4.66 8.22 -1.87
CA ASP A 63 4.56 9.49 -1.16
C ASP A 63 5.94 9.87 -0.57
N PRO A 64 6.64 10.87 -1.14
CA PRO A 64 7.92 11.31 -0.56
C PRO A 64 7.75 11.88 0.86
N GLY A 65 6.55 12.37 1.20
CA GLY A 65 6.21 12.82 2.55
C GLY A 65 6.32 11.70 3.57
N ALA A 66 5.80 10.50 3.25
CA ALA A 66 5.84 9.35 4.15
C ALA A 66 7.28 8.99 4.57
N ILE A 67 8.21 8.97 3.61
CA ILE A 67 9.63 8.67 3.85
C ILE A 67 10.28 9.77 4.69
N ARG A 68 10.09 11.04 4.29
CA ARG A 68 10.66 12.19 5.01
C ARG A 68 10.17 12.26 6.45
N ASP A 69 8.87 12.07 6.66
CA ASP A 69 8.24 12.19 7.96
C ASP A 69 8.68 11.05 8.88
N PHE A 70 8.82 9.83 8.36
CA PHE A 70 9.42 8.72 9.10
C PHE A 70 10.86 9.01 9.51
N ILE A 71 11.72 9.45 8.60
CA ILE A 71 13.12 9.78 8.91
C ILE A 71 13.22 10.88 9.97
N THR A 72 12.32 11.87 9.91
CA THR A 72 12.25 12.96 10.88
C THR A 72 11.81 12.46 12.25
N ALA A 73 10.76 11.64 12.30
CA ALA A 73 10.21 11.08 13.53
C ALA A 73 11.16 10.05 14.19
N HIS A 74 12.02 9.41 13.40
CA HIS A 74 12.94 8.36 13.83
C HIS A 74 14.41 8.76 13.75
N GLY A 75 14.72 10.05 13.91
CA GLY A 75 16.08 10.59 13.84
C GLY A 75 17.10 9.98 14.80
N GLN A 76 16.65 9.21 15.79
CA GLN A 76 17.51 8.41 16.68
C GLN A 76 18.11 7.17 16.02
N TYR A 77 17.56 6.68 14.90
CA TYR A 77 18.13 5.51 14.21
C TYR A 77 19.42 5.90 13.49
N ARG A 78 20.39 4.98 13.51
CA ARG A 78 21.69 5.21 12.90
C ARG A 78 21.54 5.23 11.38
N ARG A 79 21.89 6.36 10.75
CA ARG A 79 21.99 6.46 9.29
C ARG A 79 23.25 5.75 8.82
N ILE A 80 23.10 4.76 7.95
CA ILE A 80 24.21 4.00 7.39
C ILE A 80 24.81 4.74 6.18
N SER A 81 23.97 5.43 5.42
CA SER A 81 24.37 6.39 4.38
C SER A 81 23.41 7.57 4.35
N VAL A 82 23.88 8.72 3.87
CA VAL A 82 23.06 9.91 3.65
C VAL A 82 22.56 9.87 2.22
N GLY A 83 21.23 9.89 2.02
CA GLY A 83 20.53 10.27 0.79
C GLY A 83 21.25 9.94 -0.52
N GLY A 84 20.97 8.76 -1.07
CA GLY A 84 21.40 8.36 -2.40
C GLY A 84 20.30 8.58 -3.44
N VAL A 85 20.69 8.81 -4.68
CA VAL A 85 19.78 8.71 -5.82
C VAL A 85 20.25 7.52 -6.65
N LEU A 86 19.41 6.51 -6.76
CA LEU A 86 19.60 5.45 -7.75
C LEU A 86 18.86 5.89 -9.02
N ASP A 87 19.62 6.37 -9.99
CA ASP A 87 19.13 6.76 -11.31
C ASP A 87 19.33 5.59 -12.29
N LEU A 88 18.23 5.01 -12.74
CA LEU A 88 18.21 3.91 -13.70
C LEU A 88 17.84 4.40 -15.12
N GLY A 89 18.03 5.69 -15.39
CA GLY A 89 17.68 6.34 -16.64
C GLY A 89 16.19 6.24 -16.91
N ASP A 90 15.82 5.72 -18.08
CA ASP A 90 14.42 5.56 -18.50
C ASP A 90 13.62 4.59 -17.60
N ARG A 91 14.30 3.75 -16.80
CA ARG A 91 13.65 2.83 -15.84
C ARG A 91 13.28 3.49 -14.51
N GLY A 92 13.63 4.78 -14.34
CA GLY A 92 13.18 5.61 -13.24
C GLY A 92 14.28 5.97 -12.24
N ARG A 93 13.90 6.82 -11.29
CA ARG A 93 14.80 7.40 -10.30
C ARG A 93 14.25 7.13 -8.90
N TRP A 94 15.10 6.63 -8.02
CA TRP A 94 14.75 6.30 -6.63
C TRP A 94 15.57 7.14 -5.67
N GLY A 95 14.89 7.84 -4.76
CA GLY A 95 15.54 8.39 -3.57
C GLY A 95 15.71 7.29 -2.54
N LEU A 96 16.93 7.10 -2.04
CA LEU A 96 17.29 6.03 -1.11
C LEU A 96 17.83 6.58 0.20
N GLU A 97 17.37 6.03 1.31
CA GLU A 97 17.86 6.34 2.66
C GLU A 97 18.06 5.03 3.45
N ASP A 98 19.25 4.82 4.01
CA ASP A 98 19.59 3.59 4.74
C ASP A 98 19.73 3.83 6.24
N LEU A 99 19.02 3.02 7.01
CA LEU A 99 18.96 3.06 8.47
C LEU A 99 19.32 1.69 9.07
N GLU A 100 19.98 1.71 10.22
CA GLU A 100 20.12 0.54 11.09
C GLU A 100 19.04 0.60 12.18
N LEU A 101 18.17 -0.41 12.21
CA LEU A 101 17.11 -0.51 13.22
C LEU A 101 17.67 -1.10 14.54
N PRO A 102 16.98 -0.94 15.68
CA PRO A 102 17.46 -1.45 16.97
C PRO A 102 17.74 -2.96 17.02
N SER A 103 17.12 -3.74 16.12
CA SER A 103 17.38 -5.18 15.99
C SER A 103 18.66 -5.52 15.22
N GLY A 104 19.35 -4.53 14.64
CA GLY A 104 20.47 -4.71 13.71
C GLY A 104 20.05 -4.94 12.27
N CYS A 105 18.75 -5.06 11.99
CA CYS A 105 18.20 -5.14 10.64
C CYS A 105 18.46 -3.83 9.87
N ARG A 106 18.91 -3.93 8.62
CA ARG A 106 19.04 -2.77 7.74
C ARG A 106 17.68 -2.43 7.13
N LEU A 107 17.28 -1.17 7.20
CA LEU A 107 16.11 -0.63 6.52
C LEU A 107 16.57 0.32 5.41
N THR A 108 16.22 0.01 4.17
CA THR A 108 16.39 0.91 3.02
C THR A 108 15.03 1.48 2.66
N LEU A 109 14.85 2.79 2.79
CA LEU A 109 13.66 3.50 2.36
C LEU A 109 13.84 3.96 0.92
N ALA A 110 12.85 3.70 0.08
CA ALA A 110 12.88 4.01 -1.34
C ALA A 110 11.61 4.75 -1.79
N CYS A 111 11.78 5.95 -2.33
CA CYS A 111 10.66 6.74 -2.88
C CYS A 111 10.36 6.29 -4.31
N GLY A 112 9.26 5.56 -4.51
CA GLY A 112 8.85 5.04 -5.81
C GLY A 112 7.71 4.04 -5.71
N SER A 113 7.40 3.36 -6.80
CA SER A 113 6.30 2.38 -6.84
C SER A 113 6.81 0.95 -6.73
N TYR A 114 6.16 0.15 -5.89
CA TYR A 114 6.37 -1.31 -5.83
C TYR A 114 6.24 -2.02 -7.19
N CYS A 115 5.56 -1.42 -8.18
CA CYS A 115 5.46 -1.94 -9.54
C CYS A 115 6.82 -2.08 -10.25
N ASN A 116 7.80 -1.29 -9.81
CA ASN A 116 9.15 -1.23 -10.34
C ASN A 116 10.16 -1.86 -9.36
N LEU A 117 9.68 -2.72 -8.44
CA LEU A 117 10.54 -3.40 -7.46
C LEU A 117 11.70 -4.14 -8.13
N GLY A 118 11.47 -4.78 -9.30
CA GLY A 118 12.54 -5.47 -10.03
C GLY A 118 13.72 -4.55 -10.40
N ASP A 119 13.43 -3.33 -10.89
CA ASP A 119 14.45 -2.34 -11.24
C ASP A 119 15.22 -1.86 -10.00
N LEU A 120 14.50 -1.62 -8.90
CA LEU A 120 15.12 -1.26 -7.62
C LEU A 120 16.06 -2.36 -7.12
N LEU A 121 15.60 -3.61 -7.17
CA LEU A 121 16.38 -4.78 -6.75
C LEU A 121 17.64 -4.95 -7.60
N GLU A 122 17.52 -4.82 -8.93
CA GLU A 122 18.66 -4.86 -9.85
C GLU A 122 19.70 -3.78 -9.50
N GLY A 123 19.27 -2.53 -9.34
CA GLY A 123 20.17 -1.42 -9.00
C GLY A 123 20.80 -1.53 -7.61
N LEU A 124 20.17 -2.25 -6.68
CA LEU A 124 20.73 -2.56 -5.37
C LEU A 124 21.57 -3.85 -5.35
N GLY A 125 21.67 -4.57 -6.46
CA GLY A 125 22.34 -5.87 -6.53
C GLY A 125 21.67 -6.95 -5.68
N ILE A 126 20.36 -6.86 -5.46
CA ILE A 126 19.58 -7.81 -4.68
C ILE A 126 18.89 -8.78 -5.67
N PRO A 127 19.27 -10.07 -5.71
CA PRO A 127 18.77 -10.98 -6.75
C PRO A 127 17.32 -11.41 -6.52
N ARG A 128 16.85 -11.45 -5.27
CA ARG A 128 15.54 -11.97 -4.89
C ARG A 128 15.12 -11.46 -3.51
N VAL A 129 13.83 -11.57 -3.22
CA VAL A 129 13.25 -11.22 -1.92
C VAL A 129 12.46 -12.40 -1.34
N HIS A 130 12.48 -12.52 -0.02
CA HIS A 130 11.84 -13.62 0.69
C HIS A 130 10.41 -13.30 1.09
N GLY A 131 10.10 -12.04 1.35
CA GLY A 131 8.77 -11.58 1.71
C GLY A 131 8.43 -10.29 1.00
N ILE A 132 7.21 -10.19 0.47
CA ILE A 132 6.61 -8.93 0.01
C ILE A 132 5.29 -8.73 0.73
N LEU A 133 5.12 -7.59 1.40
CA LEU A 133 3.86 -7.14 2.01
C LEU A 133 3.36 -5.91 1.27
N LEU A 134 2.08 -5.93 0.88
CA LEU A 134 1.35 -4.78 0.36
C LEU A 134 0.11 -4.53 1.23
N ASP A 135 0.00 -3.36 1.84
CA ASP A 135 -1.16 -2.84 2.55
C ASP A 135 -1.87 -1.80 1.64
N LEU A 136 -2.78 -2.28 0.78
CA LEU A 136 -3.38 -1.51 -0.30
C LEU A 136 -4.43 -0.53 0.24
N GLY A 137 -4.03 0.66 0.67
CA GLY A 137 -4.97 1.64 1.17
C GLY A 137 -4.31 2.94 1.57
N LEU A 138 -5.04 3.74 2.36
CA LEU A 138 -4.51 4.97 2.94
C LEU A 138 -3.89 4.69 4.30
N SER A 139 -2.72 5.30 4.56
CA SER A 139 -2.14 5.35 5.89
C SER A 139 -2.93 6.30 6.82
N SER A 140 -2.74 6.20 8.14
CA SER A 140 -3.40 7.14 9.07
C SER A 140 -2.88 8.55 8.87
N ASP A 141 -1.60 8.68 8.54
CA ASP A 141 -0.96 9.98 8.31
C ASP A 141 -1.56 10.66 7.08
N GLN A 142 -1.78 9.89 6.00
CA GLN A 142 -2.50 10.39 4.82
C GLN A 142 -3.95 10.80 5.15
N LEU A 143 -4.66 10.03 5.99
CA LEU A 143 -6.02 10.40 6.41
C LEU A 143 -6.07 11.60 7.36
N ALA A 144 -4.99 11.86 8.09
CA ALA A 144 -4.84 13.01 8.98
C ALA A 144 -4.29 14.24 8.25
N ASP A 145 -3.79 14.08 7.03
CA ASP A 145 -3.26 15.14 6.18
C ASP A 145 -4.33 16.21 5.88
N THR A 146 -4.02 17.45 6.22
CA THR A 146 -4.90 18.61 6.05
C THR A 146 -4.63 19.40 4.77
N GLN A 147 -3.69 18.95 3.94
CA GLN A 147 -3.28 19.62 2.70
C GLN A 147 -3.75 18.88 1.45
N ARG A 148 -3.96 17.57 1.52
CA ARG A 148 -4.30 16.72 0.36
C ARG A 148 -5.75 16.27 0.26
N GLY A 149 -6.53 16.42 1.33
CA GLY A 149 -7.98 16.18 1.29
C GLY A 149 -8.40 14.72 1.19
N PHE A 150 -7.58 13.77 1.63
CA PHE A 150 -7.94 12.35 1.71
C PHE A 150 -9.13 12.05 2.64
N SER A 151 -9.37 12.94 3.60
CA SER A 151 -10.56 12.92 4.44
C SER A 151 -11.42 14.14 4.16
N PHE A 152 -12.73 13.95 4.25
CA PHE A 152 -13.74 15.02 4.26
C PHE A 152 -14.18 15.40 5.67
N ARG A 153 -13.60 14.79 6.72
CA ARG A 153 -13.88 15.19 8.11
C ARG A 153 -13.25 16.53 8.46
N LEU A 154 -12.10 16.81 7.84
CA LEU A 154 -11.41 18.08 7.90
C LEU A 154 -11.45 18.68 6.50
N ASP A 155 -11.70 19.98 6.42
CA ASP A 155 -11.70 20.69 5.14
C ASP A 155 -10.26 20.94 4.69
N ALA A 156 -9.98 20.59 3.44
CA ALA A 156 -8.65 20.63 2.85
C ALA A 156 -8.78 20.74 1.32
N PRO A 157 -7.74 21.18 0.59
CA PRO A 157 -7.74 21.11 -0.87
C PRO A 157 -8.08 19.70 -1.38
N LEU A 158 -8.96 19.60 -2.37
CA LEU A 158 -9.36 18.32 -2.97
C LEU A 158 -8.28 17.82 -3.94
N ASP A 159 -7.14 17.43 -3.40
CA ASP A 159 -5.99 16.96 -4.18
C ASP A 159 -6.05 15.44 -4.43
N LEU A 160 -6.12 14.66 -3.37
CA LEU A 160 -6.16 13.19 -3.33
C LEU A 160 -4.96 12.47 -3.96
N ARG A 161 -3.89 13.14 -4.42
CA ARG A 161 -2.70 12.45 -4.94
C ARG A 161 -1.76 11.99 -3.82
N PHE A 162 -1.24 10.77 -3.93
CA PHE A 162 -0.17 10.28 -3.05
C PHE A 162 1.12 11.05 -3.31
N ASP A 163 1.48 11.25 -4.58
CA ASP A 163 2.59 12.07 -5.01
C ASP A 163 2.07 13.40 -5.60
N MET A 164 2.32 14.51 -4.90
CA MET A 164 1.90 15.84 -5.37
C MET A 164 2.80 16.42 -6.47
N THR A 165 3.97 15.81 -6.72
CA THR A 165 4.93 16.28 -7.72
C THR A 165 4.55 15.88 -9.16
N SER A 166 3.64 14.92 -9.31
CA SER A 166 3.19 14.42 -10.61
C SER A 166 1.65 14.26 -10.66
N GLY A 167 1.10 13.98 -11.85
CA GLY A 167 -0.33 13.78 -12.06
C GLY A 167 -1.20 15.05 -11.95
N ILE A 168 -2.52 14.86 -11.94
CA ILE A 168 -3.50 15.94 -11.76
C ILE A 168 -4.30 15.75 -10.48
N PRO A 169 -4.53 16.81 -9.67
CA PRO A 169 -5.33 16.71 -8.45
C PRO A 169 -6.80 16.48 -8.77
N ALA A 170 -7.54 15.92 -7.82
CA ALA A 170 -8.93 15.51 -7.99
C ALA A 170 -9.87 16.68 -8.35
N TRP A 171 -9.69 17.86 -7.76
CA TRP A 171 -10.46 19.05 -8.14
C TRP A 171 -10.30 19.38 -9.64
N LYS A 172 -9.07 19.24 -10.18
CA LYS A 172 -8.78 19.52 -11.59
C LYS A 172 -9.32 18.43 -12.49
N TRP A 173 -9.21 17.17 -12.06
CA TRP A 173 -9.80 16.03 -12.75
C TRP A 173 -11.32 16.24 -12.93
N LEU A 174 -12.03 16.62 -11.86
CA LEU A 174 -13.48 16.92 -11.90
C LEU A 174 -13.87 18.09 -12.82
N GLN A 175 -12.96 19.01 -13.10
CA GLN A 175 -13.20 20.14 -14.00
C GLN A 175 -12.93 19.80 -15.48
N GLN A 176 -12.07 18.81 -15.73
CA GLN A 176 -11.60 18.46 -17.08
C GLN A 176 -12.38 17.32 -17.73
N HIS A 177 -13.21 16.61 -16.98
CA HIS A 177 -13.94 15.42 -17.45
C HIS A 177 -15.45 15.69 -17.53
N SER A 178 -16.09 14.99 -18.47
CA SER A 178 -17.54 15.02 -18.69
C SER A 178 -18.32 14.37 -17.54
N ASP A 179 -19.62 14.63 -17.48
CA ASP A 179 -20.51 13.98 -16.53
C ASP A 179 -20.53 12.45 -16.68
N THR A 180 -20.36 11.95 -17.91
CA THR A 180 -20.30 10.53 -18.23
C THR A 180 -19.02 9.90 -17.68
N GLU A 181 -17.85 10.51 -17.93
CA GLU A 181 -16.57 10.02 -17.40
C GLU A 181 -16.53 10.05 -15.86
N ILE A 182 -17.05 11.12 -15.25
CA ILE A 182 -17.17 11.22 -13.79
C ILE A 182 -18.12 10.14 -13.24
N ALA A 183 -19.27 9.92 -13.90
CA ALA A 183 -20.22 8.89 -13.48
C ALA A 183 -19.63 7.48 -13.61
N ASP A 184 -18.90 7.21 -14.68
CA ASP A 184 -18.27 5.91 -14.92
C ASP A 184 -17.18 5.64 -13.89
N ALA A 185 -16.33 6.62 -13.58
CA ALA A 185 -15.35 6.51 -12.51
C ALA A 185 -16.00 6.22 -11.14
N ILE A 186 -17.02 6.99 -10.75
CA ILE A 186 -17.74 6.80 -9.48
C ILE A 186 -18.44 5.44 -9.42
N TYR A 187 -19.01 4.99 -10.54
CA TYR A 187 -19.67 3.70 -10.63
C TYR A 187 -18.66 2.55 -10.52
N GLN A 188 -17.62 2.57 -11.35
CA GLN A 188 -16.64 1.49 -11.48
C GLN A 188 -15.77 1.37 -10.23
N PHE A 189 -15.24 2.49 -9.74
CA PHE A 189 -14.24 2.49 -8.66
C PHE A 189 -14.85 2.73 -7.27
N GLY A 190 -16.00 3.37 -7.20
CA GLY A 190 -16.74 3.61 -5.94
C GLY A 190 -17.84 2.59 -5.66
N GLU A 191 -18.23 1.77 -6.65
CA GLU A 191 -19.40 0.90 -6.59
C GLU A 191 -20.70 1.66 -6.19
N GLU A 192 -20.83 2.92 -6.62
CA GLU A 192 -21.93 3.81 -6.27
C GLU A 192 -23.01 3.85 -7.36
N ARG A 193 -24.24 3.42 -7.02
CA ARG A 193 -25.36 3.30 -7.97
C ARG A 193 -25.93 4.66 -8.37
N LEU A 194 -25.80 5.66 -7.52
CA LEU A 194 -26.21 7.03 -7.79
C LEU A 194 -25.14 7.84 -8.54
N SER A 195 -24.12 7.19 -9.13
CA SER A 195 -22.99 7.82 -9.81
C SER A 195 -23.41 8.90 -10.81
N ARG A 196 -24.37 8.62 -11.69
CA ARG A 196 -24.89 9.59 -12.68
C ARG A 196 -25.49 10.83 -12.03
N ARG A 197 -26.19 10.67 -10.90
CA ARG A 197 -26.78 11.78 -10.15
C ARG A 197 -25.70 12.63 -9.51
N ILE A 198 -24.68 11.99 -8.92
CA ILE A 198 -23.54 12.66 -8.30
C ILE A 198 -22.74 13.43 -9.36
N ALA A 199 -22.40 12.78 -10.48
CA ALA A 199 -21.65 13.39 -11.57
C ALA A 199 -22.34 14.62 -12.16
N ARG A 200 -23.65 14.52 -12.44
CA ARG A 200 -24.44 15.67 -12.91
C ARG A 200 -24.41 16.84 -11.92
N ALA A 201 -24.49 16.55 -10.63
CA ALA A 201 -24.43 17.59 -9.59
C ALA A 201 -23.05 18.25 -9.52
N ILE A 202 -21.97 17.47 -9.65
CA ILE A 202 -20.58 17.98 -9.69
C ILE A 202 -20.40 18.91 -10.90
N VAL A 203 -20.79 18.47 -12.09
CA VAL A 203 -20.63 19.27 -13.32
C VAL A 203 -21.45 20.55 -13.23
N GLU A 204 -22.68 20.50 -12.71
CA GLU A 204 -23.52 21.68 -12.55
C GLU A 204 -22.93 22.67 -11.52
N GLN A 205 -22.42 22.18 -10.39
CA GLN A 205 -21.71 23.00 -9.40
C GLN A 205 -20.48 23.68 -10.03
N ASN A 206 -19.66 22.92 -10.76
CA ASN A 206 -18.43 23.41 -11.37
C ASN A 206 -18.63 24.46 -12.48
N ARG A 207 -19.84 24.55 -13.08
CA ARG A 207 -20.17 25.62 -14.04
C ARG A 207 -20.29 27.00 -13.38
N GLY A 208 -20.66 27.05 -12.10
CA GLY A 208 -20.83 28.29 -11.34
C GLY A 208 -19.69 28.53 -10.36
N GLU A 209 -19.57 27.67 -9.35
CA GLU A 209 -18.56 27.75 -8.30
C GLU A 209 -17.79 26.43 -8.25
N PRO A 210 -16.56 26.40 -8.82
CA PRO A 210 -15.74 25.20 -8.86
C PRO A 210 -15.49 24.59 -7.48
N ILE A 211 -15.62 23.26 -7.40
CA ILE A 211 -15.28 22.48 -6.21
C ILE A 211 -13.76 22.44 -6.07
N MET A 212 -13.25 23.03 -4.99
CA MET A 212 -11.82 23.13 -4.69
C MET A 212 -11.43 22.38 -3.42
N THR A 213 -12.38 22.08 -2.52
CA THR A 213 -12.10 21.46 -1.22
C THR A 213 -12.86 20.15 -0.99
N SER A 214 -12.31 19.32 -0.09
CA SER A 214 -12.91 18.05 0.32
C SER A 214 -14.29 18.26 0.93
N LYS A 215 -14.49 19.31 1.74
CA LYS A 215 -15.79 19.62 2.34
C LYS A 215 -16.83 20.05 1.31
N GLN A 216 -16.46 20.90 0.34
CA GLN A 216 -17.38 21.31 -0.74
C GLN A 216 -17.91 20.10 -1.51
N LEU A 217 -17.04 19.15 -1.84
CA LEU A 217 -17.45 17.91 -2.52
C LEU A 217 -18.36 17.05 -1.62
N ALA A 218 -17.99 16.85 -0.36
CA ALA A 218 -18.77 16.04 0.57
C ALA A 218 -20.17 16.63 0.80
N ASP A 219 -20.27 17.94 1.05
CA ASP A 219 -21.52 18.66 1.24
C ASP A 219 -22.42 18.54 0.00
N LEU A 220 -21.85 18.65 -1.20
CA LEU A 220 -22.59 18.43 -2.45
C LEU A 220 -23.15 17.01 -2.53
N ILE A 221 -22.33 16.00 -2.24
CA ILE A 221 -22.76 14.59 -2.27
C ILE A 221 -23.86 14.35 -1.24
N HIS A 222 -23.74 14.88 -0.03
CA HIS A 222 -24.74 14.76 1.03
C HIS A 222 -26.09 15.38 0.63
N ARG A 223 -26.09 16.46 -0.15
CA ARG A 223 -27.33 17.06 -0.68
C ARG A 223 -28.02 16.20 -1.73
N VAL A 224 -27.25 15.49 -2.58
CA VAL A 224 -27.81 14.77 -3.74
C VAL A 224 -27.97 13.27 -3.52
N VAL A 225 -27.33 12.70 -2.51
CA VAL A 225 -27.49 11.30 -2.11
C VAL A 225 -28.38 11.26 -0.86
N PRO A 226 -29.60 10.71 -0.94
CA PRO A 226 -30.49 10.58 0.21
C PRO A 226 -29.78 9.89 1.39
N GLY A 227 -29.99 10.41 2.61
CA GLY A 227 -29.28 9.98 3.81
C GLY A 227 -29.32 8.47 4.09
N ARG A 228 -28.18 7.94 4.58
CA ARG A 228 -27.88 6.56 4.98
C ARG A 228 -28.57 5.47 4.14
N VAL A 229 -28.15 5.33 2.89
CA VAL A 229 -28.28 4.04 2.19
C VAL A 229 -27.40 3.02 2.96
N HIS A 230 -27.99 2.33 3.95
CA HIS A 230 -27.39 1.27 4.78
C HIS A 230 -26.46 1.68 5.94
N GLY A 231 -26.86 2.67 6.75
CA GLY A 231 -26.60 2.65 8.20
C GLY A 231 -25.17 2.69 8.77
N ARG A 232 -24.08 2.59 7.99
CA ARG A 232 -22.72 2.45 8.53
C ARG A 232 -21.60 3.21 7.81
N VAL A 233 -21.82 3.68 6.58
CA VAL A 233 -20.79 4.37 5.77
C VAL A 233 -21.36 5.69 5.25
N ASP A 234 -20.55 6.76 5.35
CA ASP A 234 -20.91 8.09 4.86
C ASP A 234 -21.08 8.08 3.33
N SER A 235 -22.08 8.81 2.80
CA SER A 235 -22.40 8.81 1.38
C SER A 235 -21.29 9.40 0.49
N ALA A 236 -20.39 10.22 1.04
CA ALA A 236 -19.24 10.74 0.31
C ALA A 236 -18.13 9.70 0.12
N THR A 237 -18.03 8.70 1.01
CA THR A 237 -16.91 7.73 1.08
C THR A 237 -16.60 7.08 -0.27
N ARG A 238 -17.63 6.62 -0.98
CA ARG A 238 -17.46 5.92 -2.27
C ARG A 238 -16.99 6.81 -3.40
N THR A 239 -17.43 8.07 -3.39
CA THR A 239 -16.99 9.06 -4.39
C THR A 239 -15.53 9.44 -4.13
N PHE A 240 -15.15 9.65 -2.87
CA PHE A 240 -13.75 9.90 -2.50
C PHE A 240 -12.85 8.72 -2.85
N GLN A 241 -13.28 7.49 -2.58
CA GLN A 241 -12.59 6.28 -3.00
C GLN A 241 -12.39 6.25 -4.51
N ALA A 242 -13.46 6.49 -5.30
CA ALA A 242 -13.37 6.48 -6.75
C ALA A 242 -12.38 7.52 -7.29
N LEU A 243 -12.45 8.75 -6.79
CA LEU A 243 -11.54 9.82 -7.21
C LEU A 243 -10.10 9.52 -6.83
N ARG A 244 -9.87 9.01 -5.61
CA ARG A 244 -8.54 8.58 -5.15
C ARG A 244 -7.95 7.53 -6.10
N ILE A 245 -8.74 6.50 -6.41
CA ILE A 245 -8.34 5.41 -7.32
C ILE A 245 -7.95 5.96 -8.68
N VAL A 246 -8.73 6.89 -9.24
CA VAL A 246 -8.48 7.48 -10.56
C VAL A 246 -7.21 8.33 -10.56
N VAL A 247 -7.09 9.31 -9.65
CA VAL A 247 -5.96 10.25 -9.69
C VAL A 247 -4.63 9.58 -9.37
N ASN A 248 -4.66 8.45 -8.65
CA ASN A 248 -3.49 7.67 -8.29
C ASN A 248 -3.27 6.43 -9.17
N ARG A 249 -4.18 6.15 -10.12
CA ARG A 249 -4.18 4.94 -10.95
C ARG A 249 -4.00 3.68 -10.10
N GLU A 250 -4.67 3.60 -8.95
CA GLU A 250 -4.36 2.61 -7.90
C GLU A 250 -4.50 1.18 -8.40
N LEU A 251 -5.61 0.88 -9.06
CA LEU A 251 -5.87 -0.47 -9.55
C LEU A 251 -4.89 -0.89 -10.66
N GLU A 252 -4.47 0.03 -11.52
CA GLU A 252 -3.45 -0.25 -12.54
C GLU A 252 -2.10 -0.62 -11.90
N HIS A 253 -1.74 0.04 -10.79
CA HIS A 253 -0.53 -0.31 -10.04
C HIS A 253 -0.69 -1.67 -9.35
N VAL A 254 -1.85 -1.94 -8.75
CA VAL A 254 -2.12 -3.25 -8.13
C VAL A 254 -2.00 -4.36 -9.17
N GLU A 255 -2.61 -4.19 -10.34
CA GLU A 255 -2.54 -5.15 -11.44
C GLU A 255 -1.10 -5.37 -11.93
N ALA A 256 -0.38 -4.29 -12.23
CA ALA A 256 1.01 -4.37 -12.69
C ALA A 256 1.94 -5.00 -11.65
N GLY A 257 1.76 -4.65 -10.37
CA GLY A 257 2.49 -5.22 -9.25
C GLY A 257 2.22 -6.72 -9.12
N LEU A 258 0.95 -7.13 -9.06
CA LEU A 258 0.58 -8.54 -8.93
C LEU A 258 1.11 -9.41 -10.09
N ALA A 259 1.24 -8.86 -11.30
CA ALA A 259 1.84 -9.56 -12.43
C ALA A 259 3.37 -9.72 -12.32
N ARG A 260 4.08 -8.75 -11.73
CA ARG A 260 5.56 -8.69 -11.72
C ARG A 260 6.18 -9.24 -10.44
N LEU A 261 5.61 -8.92 -9.29
CA LEU A 261 6.18 -9.23 -7.96
C LEU A 261 6.48 -10.73 -7.74
N PRO A 262 5.67 -11.70 -8.26
CA PRO A 262 6.01 -13.10 -8.08
C PRO A 262 7.33 -13.51 -8.73
N GLY A 263 7.78 -12.79 -9.76
CA GLY A 263 9.04 -13.05 -10.46
C GLY A 263 10.30 -12.71 -9.65
N VAL A 264 10.18 -11.91 -8.59
CA VAL A 264 11.31 -11.53 -7.73
C VAL A 264 11.31 -12.25 -6.38
N LEU A 265 10.28 -13.06 -6.09
CA LEU A 265 10.24 -13.88 -4.89
C LEU A 265 11.23 -15.04 -5.00
N ALA A 266 11.89 -15.36 -3.88
CA ALA A 266 12.77 -16.52 -3.77
C ALA A 266 12.02 -17.82 -4.14
N ALA A 267 12.56 -18.57 -5.09
CA ALA A 267 12.05 -19.89 -5.46
C ALA A 267 12.24 -20.89 -4.30
N PRO A 268 11.41 -21.94 -4.20
CA PRO A 268 11.64 -23.00 -3.23
C PRO A 268 12.97 -23.73 -3.51
N GLY A 269 13.56 -24.33 -2.47
CA GLY A 269 14.68 -25.25 -2.65
C GLY A 269 16.03 -24.60 -2.98
N LEU A 270 16.12 -23.27 -2.95
CA LEU A 270 17.38 -22.58 -3.16
C LEU A 270 18.38 -22.92 -2.04
N GLU A 271 19.58 -23.32 -2.44
CA GLU A 271 20.70 -23.44 -1.51
C GLU A 271 21.08 -22.03 -1.01
N PRO A 272 21.46 -21.93 0.28
CA PRO A 272 21.86 -20.65 0.85
C PRO A 272 23.09 -20.09 0.11
N PRO A 273 23.19 -18.77 -0.08
CA PRO A 273 24.27 -18.13 -0.83
C PRO A 273 25.64 -18.23 -0.15
N SER A 274 25.70 -18.68 1.11
CA SER A 274 26.94 -18.89 1.85
C SER A 274 26.98 -20.29 2.47
N ALA A 275 28.17 -20.90 2.46
CA ALA A 275 28.42 -22.21 3.07
C ALA A 275 28.26 -22.23 4.60
N GLU A 276 28.21 -21.05 5.22
CA GLU A 276 28.06 -20.85 6.66
C GLU A 276 26.59 -20.87 7.11
N ALA A 277 25.65 -20.62 6.19
CA ALA A 277 24.23 -20.66 6.48
C ALA A 277 23.71 -22.09 6.38
N SER A 278 23.00 -22.53 7.41
CA SER A 278 22.43 -23.88 7.47
C SER A 278 20.98 -23.92 6.96
N GLY A 279 20.62 -24.96 6.22
CA GLY A 279 19.25 -25.25 5.79
C GLY A 279 18.93 -24.81 4.36
N VAL A 280 17.70 -25.09 3.93
CA VAL A 280 17.15 -24.67 2.63
C VAL A 280 16.49 -23.30 2.79
N GLU A 281 16.70 -22.37 1.84
CA GLU A 281 16.01 -21.08 1.89
C GLU A 281 14.49 -21.28 1.89
N PRO A 282 13.74 -20.50 2.70
CA PRO A 282 12.29 -20.56 2.66
C PRO A 282 11.80 -20.03 1.30
N ALA A 283 10.81 -20.73 0.73
CA ALA A 283 10.13 -20.23 -0.45
C ALA A 283 9.50 -18.85 -0.16
N GLY A 284 9.68 -17.92 -1.09
CA GLY A 284 9.25 -16.55 -0.95
C GLY A 284 7.73 -16.42 -0.76
N ARG A 285 7.28 -15.41 -0.02
CA ARG A 285 5.86 -15.21 0.30
C ARG A 285 5.37 -13.81 -0.04
N LEU A 286 4.20 -13.74 -0.66
CA LEU A 286 3.46 -12.50 -0.91
C LEU A 286 2.28 -12.40 0.07
N ALA A 287 2.18 -11.29 0.78
CA ALA A 287 1.01 -10.91 1.56
C ALA A 287 0.41 -9.62 1.02
N VAL A 288 -0.91 -9.60 0.83
CA VAL A 288 -1.64 -8.41 0.38
C VAL A 288 -2.85 -8.19 1.26
N ILE A 289 -2.92 -7.03 1.93
CA ILE A 289 -4.11 -6.50 2.58
C ILE A 289 -4.85 -5.63 1.58
N SER A 290 -6.15 -5.85 1.45
CA SER A 290 -7.07 -5.03 0.66
C SER A 290 -8.18 -4.49 1.55
N PHE A 291 -8.71 -3.31 1.24
CA PHE A 291 -9.76 -2.67 2.05
C PHE A 291 -11.10 -2.56 1.32
N HIS A 292 -11.11 -2.79 0.01
CA HIS A 292 -12.35 -2.83 -0.76
C HIS A 292 -12.44 -4.03 -1.72
N SER A 293 -13.64 -4.24 -2.24
CA SER A 293 -14.04 -5.40 -3.06
C SER A 293 -13.25 -5.53 -4.36
N LEU A 294 -12.95 -4.42 -5.03
CA LEU A 294 -12.20 -4.38 -6.29
C LEU A 294 -10.78 -4.90 -6.10
N GLU A 295 -10.02 -4.34 -5.13
CA GLU A 295 -8.69 -4.81 -4.76
C GLU A 295 -8.71 -6.30 -4.39
N ASP A 296 -9.57 -6.71 -3.46
CA ASP A 296 -9.66 -8.11 -3.00
C ASP A 296 -9.95 -9.06 -4.16
N ARG A 297 -10.79 -8.66 -5.11
CA ARG A 297 -11.09 -9.44 -6.32
C ARG A 297 -9.87 -9.56 -7.23
N MET A 298 -9.14 -8.47 -7.46
CA MET A 298 -7.92 -8.47 -8.27
C MET A 298 -6.83 -9.35 -7.65
N VAL A 299 -6.55 -9.17 -6.36
CA VAL A 299 -5.58 -9.98 -5.61
C VAL A 299 -5.95 -11.46 -5.63
N LYS A 300 -7.22 -11.78 -5.37
CA LYS A 300 -7.72 -13.17 -5.41
C LYS A 300 -7.51 -13.81 -6.77
N ASN A 301 -7.84 -13.10 -7.85
CA ASN A 301 -7.73 -13.63 -9.21
C ASN A 301 -6.24 -13.78 -9.58
N ALA A 302 -5.41 -12.77 -9.33
CA ALA A 302 -3.98 -12.84 -9.62
C ALA A 302 -3.29 -14.01 -8.90
N ILE A 303 -3.57 -14.22 -7.61
CA ILE A 303 -3.03 -15.38 -6.87
C ILE A 303 -3.52 -16.71 -7.42
N ARG A 304 -4.77 -16.79 -7.90
CA ARG A 304 -5.35 -18.03 -8.44
C ARG A 304 -4.81 -18.35 -9.83
N ASP A 305 -4.62 -17.32 -10.65
CA ASP A 305 -4.36 -17.46 -12.09
C ASP A 305 -2.86 -17.48 -12.41
N ASP A 306 -1.99 -17.20 -11.44
CA ASP A 306 -0.52 -17.24 -11.58
C ASP A 306 0.05 -18.58 -11.11
N SER A 307 0.60 -19.38 -12.04
CA SER A 307 1.18 -20.69 -11.76
C SER A 307 2.41 -20.65 -10.84
N ARG A 308 3.03 -19.48 -10.67
CA ARG A 308 4.16 -19.27 -9.76
C ARG A 308 3.73 -19.21 -8.31
N LEU A 309 2.43 -19.10 -8.04
CA LEU A 309 1.90 -18.85 -6.70
C LEU A 309 0.99 -19.99 -6.23
N GLU A 310 1.23 -20.44 -5.00
CA GLU A 310 0.31 -21.27 -4.26
C GLU A 310 -0.47 -20.42 -3.25
N ASN A 311 -1.79 -20.47 -3.30
CA ASN A 311 -2.65 -19.76 -2.36
C ASN A 311 -2.65 -20.44 -0.97
N LEU A 312 -2.11 -19.75 0.03
CA LEU A 312 -2.08 -20.23 1.42
C LEU A 312 -3.35 -19.87 2.20
N THR A 313 -4.10 -18.87 1.74
CA THR A 313 -5.33 -18.38 2.37
C THR A 313 -6.54 -18.55 1.45
N LYS A 314 -7.12 -19.75 1.41
CA LYS A 314 -8.31 -20.05 0.58
C LYS A 314 -9.45 -19.06 0.80
N LYS A 315 -9.64 -18.63 2.04
CA LYS A 315 -10.47 -17.48 2.43
C LYS A 315 -9.55 -16.37 2.95
N PRO A 316 -9.86 -15.09 2.69
CA PRO A 316 -9.05 -14.00 3.22
C PRO A 316 -9.10 -14.03 4.75
N LEU A 317 -7.97 -13.77 5.39
CA LEU A 317 -7.89 -13.52 6.83
C LEU A 317 -8.46 -12.13 7.10
N VAL A 318 -9.29 -12.01 8.13
CA VAL A 318 -10.01 -10.77 8.47
C VAL A 318 -9.75 -10.41 9.93
N ALA A 319 -9.99 -9.14 10.25
CA ALA A 319 -9.75 -8.62 11.58
C ALA A 319 -10.67 -9.29 12.60
N THR A 320 -10.14 -9.51 13.79
CA THR A 320 -10.97 -9.95 14.92
C THR A 320 -11.91 -8.81 15.36
N GLN A 321 -12.93 -9.14 16.13
CA GLN A 321 -13.80 -8.12 16.71
C GLN A 321 -13.01 -7.18 17.62
N ALA A 322 -12.12 -7.72 18.46
CA ALA A 322 -11.25 -6.94 19.33
C ALA A 322 -10.35 -5.97 18.56
N GLU A 323 -9.76 -6.41 17.44
CA GLU A 323 -8.98 -5.53 16.57
C GLU A 323 -9.85 -4.47 15.92
N THR A 324 -11.04 -4.82 15.44
CA THR A 324 -11.96 -3.87 14.79
C THR A 324 -12.45 -2.78 15.75
N ASP A 325 -12.61 -3.13 17.04
CA ASP A 325 -13.01 -2.18 18.08
C ASP A 325 -11.86 -1.23 18.44
N ALA A 326 -10.62 -1.74 18.50
CA ALA A 326 -9.43 -0.94 18.78
C ALA A 326 -8.96 -0.11 17.56
N ASN A 327 -9.13 -0.66 16.35
CA ASN A 327 -8.76 -0.06 15.09
C ASN A 327 -9.90 -0.22 14.07
N PRO A 328 -10.81 0.75 13.99
CA PRO A 328 -11.93 0.72 13.04
C PRO A 328 -11.52 0.59 11.56
N ARG A 329 -10.26 0.90 11.20
CA ARG A 329 -9.74 0.71 9.84
C ARG A 329 -9.62 -0.76 9.45
N SER A 330 -9.39 -1.65 10.41
CA SER A 330 -9.26 -3.08 10.15
C SER A 330 -10.58 -3.75 9.75
N ARG A 331 -11.73 -3.06 9.92
CA ARG A 331 -13.07 -3.63 9.69
C ARG A 331 -13.27 -4.21 8.29
N SER A 332 -12.76 -3.54 7.26
CA SER A 332 -12.90 -3.98 5.86
C SER A 332 -11.66 -4.67 5.32
N ALA A 333 -10.62 -4.81 6.16
CA ALA A 333 -9.35 -5.37 5.76
C ALA A 333 -9.46 -6.87 5.49
N LYS A 334 -8.84 -7.29 4.40
CA LYS A 334 -8.77 -8.68 3.96
C LYS A 334 -7.34 -8.99 3.54
N LEU A 335 -6.69 -9.87 4.30
CA LEU A 335 -5.35 -10.36 4.02
C LEU A 335 -5.41 -11.64 3.18
N ARG A 336 -4.65 -11.68 2.09
CA ARG A 336 -4.36 -12.87 1.31
C ARG A 336 -2.87 -13.15 1.29
N ILE A 337 -2.51 -14.42 1.42
CA ILE A 337 -1.12 -14.87 1.43
C ILE A 337 -0.94 -15.93 0.35
N ALA A 338 0.14 -15.80 -0.41
CA ALA A 338 0.62 -16.78 -1.37
C ALA A 338 2.09 -17.11 -1.15
N ARG A 339 2.49 -18.30 -1.57
CA ARG A 339 3.88 -18.79 -1.55
C ARG A 339 4.37 -19.01 -2.98
N ARG A 340 5.62 -18.66 -3.26
CA ARG A 340 6.30 -19.00 -4.51
C ARG A 340 6.48 -20.51 -4.59
N VAL A 341 6.05 -21.10 -5.69
CA VAL A 341 6.29 -22.51 -6.05
C VAL A 341 7.06 -22.57 -7.36
N ASP A 342 7.66 -23.70 -7.72
CA ASP A 342 8.30 -23.83 -9.03
C ASP A 342 7.26 -23.74 -10.16
N GLU A 343 7.66 -23.17 -11.29
CA GLU A 343 6.81 -23.17 -12.49
C GLU A 343 6.62 -24.61 -12.96
N THR A 344 5.35 -25.02 -13.07
CA THR A 344 4.96 -26.37 -13.46
C THR A 344 4.89 -26.53 -14.97
#